data_AF-F6DIE6-F1
#
_entry.id   AF-F6DIE6-F1
#
_cell.length_a   1.000
_cell.length_b   1.000
_cell.length_c   1.000
_cell.angle_alpha   90.00
_cell.angle_beta   90.00
_cell.angle_gamma   90.00
#
_symmetry.space_group_name_H-M   'P 1'
#
loop_
_entity.id
_entity.type
_entity.pdbx_description
1 polymer ?
#
loop_
_entity_poly.entity_id
_entity_poly.type
_entity_poly.pdbx_seq_one_letter_code
_entity_poly.pdbx_strand_id
1 'polypeptide(L)'
;MKRRLVLLLGLCGLAFAALPPLLGQALPPGTELRLLSPDLKTLFAAWRLENSRLLPLSPPLAPRPGTEVRLLLSVPGKKPQVLPGVAAEGDVLLLLGKERVSLVRLLQEAYGVALPGRLWP
;
A
#
# COMPACT_ATOMS: atom_id res chain seq x y z
N MET A 1 -12.71 5.29 -55.80
CA MET A 1 -12.84 6.40 -54.81
C MET A 1 -13.85 6.00 -53.74
N LYS A 2 -13.40 5.73 -52.51
CA LYS A 2 -14.16 5.61 -51.23
C LYS A 2 -13.13 5.11 -50.18
N ARG A 3 -12.14 5.93 -49.83
CA ARG A 3 -12.08 6.74 -48.60
C ARG A 3 -12.44 5.96 -47.32
N ARG A 4 -11.37 5.45 -46.68
CA ARG A 4 -11.03 5.59 -45.25
C ARG A 4 -12.19 5.53 -44.26
N LEU A 5 -12.30 4.40 -43.56
CA LEU A 5 -12.86 4.20 -42.21
C LEU A 5 -12.66 2.68 -41.98
N VAL A 6 -11.96 2.13 -41.00
CA VAL A 6 -11.94 2.43 -39.58
C VAL A 6 -10.60 1.89 -39.07
N LEU A 7 -9.63 2.79 -38.89
CA LEU A 7 -8.37 2.51 -38.21
C LEU A 7 -8.48 3.19 -36.84
N LEU A 8 -9.35 2.63 -35.99
CA LEU A 8 -9.70 3.12 -34.65
C LEU A 8 -9.88 1.93 -33.70
N LEU A 9 -8.90 1.02 -33.70
CA LEU A 9 -8.58 0.20 -32.53
C LEU A 9 -7.24 0.68 -31.96
N GLY A 10 -7.14 1.99 -31.76
CA GLY A 10 -6.04 2.63 -31.07
C GLY A 10 -6.49 3.02 -29.67
N LEU A 11 -5.73 2.57 -28.67
CA LEU A 11 -5.69 3.11 -27.31
C LEU A 11 -6.94 2.90 -26.44
N CYS A 12 -7.21 1.66 -26.05
CA CYS A 12 -7.53 1.41 -24.64
C CYS A 12 -6.21 1.33 -23.86
N GLY A 13 -5.49 2.45 -23.81
CA GLY A 13 -4.48 2.67 -22.79
C GLY A 13 -5.21 2.84 -21.47
N LEU A 14 -5.51 1.72 -20.82
CA LEU A 14 -5.70 1.69 -19.38
C LEU A 14 -4.38 2.21 -18.80
N ALA A 15 -4.30 3.52 -18.60
CA ALA A 15 -3.39 4.11 -17.66
C ALA A 15 -3.82 3.62 -16.27
N PHE A 16 -3.58 2.33 -16.00
CA PHE A 16 -3.17 1.92 -14.68
C PHE A 16 -1.93 2.77 -14.43
N ALA A 17 -2.12 3.87 -13.72
CA ALA A 17 -1.03 4.54 -13.05
C ALA A 17 -0.42 3.45 -12.18
N ALA A 18 0.61 2.79 -12.72
CA ALA A 18 1.32 1.73 -12.04
C ALA A 18 1.91 2.40 -10.82
N LEU A 19 1.24 2.22 -9.68
CA LEU A 19 1.74 2.66 -8.39
C LEU A 19 3.17 2.15 -8.31
N PRO A 20 4.18 3.05 -8.24
CA PRO A 20 5.55 2.63 -8.32
C PRO A 20 5.78 1.61 -7.21
N PRO A 21 6.32 0.42 -7.51
CA PRO A 21 6.60 -0.56 -6.49
C PRO A 21 7.71 0.00 -5.61
N LEU A 22 7.33 0.64 -4.50
CA LEU A 22 8.23 1.29 -3.55
C LEU A 22 9.36 0.38 -3.08
N LEU A 23 9.20 -0.95 -3.22
CA LEU A 23 10.03 -1.97 -2.58
C LEU A 23 10.56 -3.02 -3.57
N GLY A 24 10.36 -2.80 -4.87
CA GLY A 24 10.65 -3.74 -5.95
C GLY A 24 9.41 -4.51 -6.42
N GLN A 25 9.55 -5.32 -7.47
CA GLN A 25 8.41 -5.92 -8.19
C GLN A 25 7.43 -6.74 -7.34
N ALA A 26 7.88 -7.28 -6.20
CA ALA A 26 7.04 -8.02 -5.27
C ALA A 26 7.53 -7.87 -3.82
N LEU A 27 6.61 -8.02 -2.87
CA LEU A 27 6.94 -8.15 -1.46
C LEU A 27 7.16 -9.64 -1.13
N PRO A 28 8.36 -10.04 -0.66
CA PRO A 28 8.61 -11.44 -0.32
C PRO A 28 7.83 -11.85 0.94
N PRO A 29 7.51 -13.15 1.10
CA PRO A 29 6.98 -13.70 2.34
C PRO A 29 7.88 -13.35 3.53
N GLY A 30 7.27 -13.17 4.71
CA GLY A 30 7.96 -12.68 5.90
C GLY A 30 8.15 -11.17 5.98
N THR A 31 7.70 -10.41 4.96
CA THR A 31 7.67 -8.92 5.05
C THR A 31 6.73 -8.48 6.16
N GLU A 32 7.22 -7.66 7.09
CA GLU A 32 6.40 -7.10 8.17
C GLU A 32 6.04 -5.65 7.89
N LEU A 33 4.78 -5.30 8.15
CA LEU A 33 4.24 -3.95 8.11
C LEU A 33 3.82 -3.59 9.52
N ARG A 34 4.36 -2.51 10.08
CA ARG A 34 4.02 -2.01 11.42
C ARG A 34 3.62 -0.55 11.33
N LEU A 35 2.39 -0.27 11.73
CA LEU A 35 1.85 1.08 11.78
C LEU A 35 2.04 1.66 13.17
N LEU A 36 2.81 2.73 13.26
CA LEU A 36 3.25 3.34 14.52
C LEU A 36 2.85 4.81 14.60
N SER A 37 2.77 5.36 15.81
CA SER A 37 2.74 6.80 16.04
C SER A 37 4.05 7.47 15.60
N PRO A 38 4.06 8.80 15.37
CA PRO A 38 5.27 9.52 14.93
C PRO A 38 6.44 9.41 15.92
N ASP A 39 6.14 9.30 17.22
CA ASP A 39 7.12 9.09 18.29
C ASP A 39 7.49 7.61 18.52
N LEU A 40 6.94 6.70 17.69
CA LEU A 40 7.16 5.25 17.70
C LEU A 40 6.72 4.53 18.99
N LYS A 41 5.95 5.20 19.86
CA LYS A 41 5.52 4.63 21.14
C LYS A 41 4.23 3.80 21.05
N THR A 42 3.34 4.15 20.12
CA THR A 42 2.06 3.47 19.94
C THR A 42 2.14 2.61 18.69
N LEU A 43 1.89 1.31 18.84
CA LEU A 43 1.68 0.40 17.72
C LEU A 43 0.18 0.33 17.43
N PHE A 44 -0.25 0.94 16.32
CA PHE A 44 -1.63 0.88 15.88
C PHE A 44 -1.97 -0.47 15.29
N ALA A 45 -1.10 -1.04 14.47
CA ALA A 45 -1.31 -2.35 13.89
C ALA A 45 -0.01 -2.95 13.39
N ALA A 46 0.06 -4.27 13.37
CA ALA A 46 1.19 -4.99 12.80
C ALA A 46 0.67 -6.17 11.99
N TRP A 47 1.31 -6.42 10.85
CA TRP A 47 1.01 -7.53 9.97
C TRP A 47 2.29 -8.17 9.45
N ARG A 48 2.20 -9.45 9.11
CA ARG A 48 3.19 -10.16 8.32
C ARG A 48 2.55 -10.61 7.02
N LEU A 49 3.26 -10.40 5.92
CA LEU A 49 2.89 -10.89 4.61
C LEU A 49 3.29 -12.36 4.49
N GLU A 50 2.31 -13.23 4.27
CA GLU A 50 2.51 -14.65 3.99
C GLU A 50 1.61 -15.07 2.84
N ASN A 51 2.16 -15.73 1.81
CA ASN A 51 1.39 -16.23 0.66
C ASN A 51 0.42 -15.19 0.05
N SER A 52 0.90 -13.96 -0.15
CA SER A 52 0.10 -12.82 -0.64
C SER A 52 -1.10 -12.43 0.24
N ARG A 53 -1.05 -12.75 1.54
CA ARG A 53 -2.04 -12.35 2.54
C ARG A 53 -1.38 -11.59 3.66
N LEU A 54 -2.05 -10.57 4.18
CA LEU A 54 -1.63 -9.88 5.39
C LEU A 54 -2.22 -10.58 6.61
N LEU A 55 -1.36 -11.24 7.36
CA LEU A 55 -1.71 -11.87 8.62
C LEU A 55 -1.48 -10.87 9.76
N PRO A 56 -2.49 -10.56 10.58
CA PRO A 56 -2.32 -9.66 11.71
C PRO A 56 -1.40 -10.30 12.76
N LEU A 57 -0.42 -9.53 13.26
CA LEU A 57 0.47 -9.89 14.35
C LEU A 57 -0.01 -9.36 15.71
N SER A 58 -0.92 -8.38 15.69
CA SER A 58 -1.58 -7.83 16.86
C SER A 58 -3.01 -7.42 16.50
N PRO A 59 -3.94 -7.35 17.48
CA PRO A 59 -5.22 -6.70 17.27
C PRO A 59 -5.01 -5.24 16.83
N PRO A 60 -5.66 -4.78 15.74
CA PRO A 60 -5.49 -3.41 15.27
C PRO A 60 -6.22 -2.44 16.20
N LEU A 61 -5.51 -1.40 16.63
CA LEU A 61 -6.05 -0.18 17.21
C LEU A 61 -6.23 0.84 16.08
N ALA A 62 -7.48 1.10 15.68
CA ALA A 62 -7.78 2.05 14.63
C ALA A 62 -7.30 3.47 15.03
N PRO A 63 -6.31 4.06 14.35
CA PRO A 63 -5.95 5.45 14.56
C PRO A 63 -7.11 6.34 14.12
N ARG A 64 -7.27 7.51 14.77
CA ARG A 64 -8.28 8.48 14.35
C ARG A 64 -7.95 9.01 12.95
N PRO A 65 -8.91 9.17 12.04
CA PRO A 65 -8.66 9.80 10.74
C PRO A 65 -7.94 11.14 10.88
N GLY A 66 -6.98 11.42 10.01
CA GLY A 66 -6.11 12.59 10.08
C GLY A 66 -4.91 12.46 11.03
N THR A 67 -4.81 11.38 11.80
CA THR A 67 -3.66 11.12 12.68
C THR A 67 -2.42 10.83 11.84
N GLU A 68 -1.32 11.52 12.11
CA GLU A 68 -0.03 11.17 11.51
C GLU A 68 0.46 9.82 12.02
N VAL A 69 1.01 9.03 11.10
CA VAL A 69 1.51 7.69 11.37
C VAL A 69 2.85 7.47 10.68
N ARG A 70 3.53 6.41 11.09
CA ARG A 70 4.76 5.90 10.48
C ARG A 70 4.53 4.44 10.14
N LEU A 71 4.64 4.10 8.85
CA LEU A 71 4.68 2.73 8.40
C LEU A 71 6.13 2.26 8.45
N LEU A 72 6.48 1.47 9.44
CA LEU A 72 7.72 0.70 9.44
C LEU A 72 7.51 -0.56 8.60
N LEU A 73 8.35 -0.71 7.59
CA LEU A 73 8.35 -1.85 6.71
C LEU A 73 9.68 -2.59 6.84
N SER A 74 9.59 -3.87 7.20
CA SER A 74 10.73 -4.76 7.34
C SER A 74 10.67 -5.86 6.30
N VAL A 75 11.48 -5.75 5.25
CA VAL A 75 11.61 -6.78 4.21
C VAL A 75 12.80 -7.69 4.56
N PRO A 76 12.65 -9.03 4.52
CA PRO A 76 13.74 -9.96 4.78
C PRO A 76 15.01 -9.64 3.96
N GLY A 77 16.15 -9.60 4.64
CA GLY A 77 17.45 -9.31 4.01
C GLY A 77 17.67 -7.84 3.61
N LYS A 78 16.72 -6.93 3.87
CA LYS A 78 16.87 -5.49 3.63
C LYS A 78 16.84 -4.71 4.93
N LYS A 79 17.43 -3.51 4.93
CA LYS A 79 17.29 -2.56 6.03
C LYS A 79 15.82 -2.11 6.14
N PRO A 80 15.24 -2.06 7.35
CA PRO A 80 13.87 -1.56 7.53
C PRO A 80 13.72 -0.12 7.03
N GLN A 81 12.57 0.17 6.42
CA GLN A 81 12.22 1.49 5.91
C GLN A 81 11.08 2.08 6.73
N VAL A 82 11.11 3.39 6.95
CA VAL A 82 10.03 4.11 7.62
C VAL A 82 9.40 5.07 6.63
N LEU A 83 8.13 4.87 6.33
CA LEU A 83 7.36 5.71 5.42
C LEU A 83 6.39 6.57 6.23
N PRO A 84 6.40 7.90 6.06
CA PRO A 84 5.40 8.76 6.68
C PRO A 84 4.02 8.55 6.05
N GLY A 85 2.97 8.69 6.84
CA GLY A 85 1.60 8.58 6.36
C GLY A 85 0.60 9.31 7.25
N VAL A 86 -0.64 9.33 6.80
CA VAL A 86 -1.79 9.84 7.55
C VAL A 86 -2.87 8.78 7.56
N ALA A 87 -3.43 8.50 8.74
CA ALA A 87 -4.55 7.59 8.90
C ALA A 87 -5.80 8.13 8.19
N ALA A 88 -6.49 7.26 7.47
CA ALA A 88 -7.80 7.48 6.88
C ALA A 88 -8.78 6.41 7.39
N GLU A 89 -10.03 6.43 6.96
CA GLU A 89 -11.02 5.42 7.36
C GLU A 89 -10.64 4.04 6.81
N GLY A 90 -10.06 3.19 7.67
CA GLY A 90 -9.64 1.84 7.31
C GLY A 90 -8.40 1.77 6.41
N ASP A 91 -7.68 2.88 6.19
CA ASP A 91 -6.53 2.95 5.29
C ASP A 91 -5.45 3.91 5.83
N VAL A 92 -4.28 3.88 5.21
CA VAL A 92 -3.19 4.82 5.45
C VAL A 92 -2.81 5.46 4.13
N LEU A 93 -2.84 6.79 4.09
CA LEU A 93 -2.31 7.57 2.97
C LEU A 93 -0.81 7.81 3.21
N LEU A 94 0.04 7.04 2.54
CA LEU A 94 1.49 7.23 2.55
C LEU A 94 1.86 8.54 1.85
N LEU A 95 2.79 9.29 2.47
CA LEU A 95 3.29 10.56 1.94
C LEU A 95 4.60 10.28 1.18
N LEU A 96 4.52 10.24 -0.15
CA LEU A 96 5.63 9.87 -1.02
C LEU A 96 5.98 11.07 -1.91
N GLY A 97 6.99 11.83 -1.49
CA GLY A 97 7.33 13.09 -2.12
C GLY A 97 6.17 14.08 -2.03
N LYS A 98 5.53 14.39 -3.17
CA LYS A 98 4.35 15.29 -3.26
C LYS A 98 3.03 14.54 -3.35
N GLU A 99 3.06 13.21 -3.39
CA GLU A 99 1.88 12.38 -3.61
C GLU A 99 1.38 11.74 -2.31
N ARG A 100 0.07 11.48 -2.28
CA ARG A 100 -0.58 10.69 -1.25
C ARG A 100 -1.04 9.38 -1.85
N VAL A 101 -0.52 8.28 -1.34
CA VAL A 101 -0.77 6.95 -1.89
C VAL A 101 -1.49 6.09 -0.86
N SER A 102 -2.64 5.54 -1.24
CA SER A 102 -3.36 4.56 -0.43
C SER A 102 -2.52 3.29 -0.24
N LEU A 103 -2.29 2.91 1.02
CA LEU A 103 -1.58 1.68 1.36
C LEU A 103 -2.38 0.45 0.94
N VAL A 104 -3.71 0.46 1.15
CA VAL A 104 -4.59 -0.63 0.70
C VAL A 104 -4.47 -0.83 -0.81
N ARG A 105 -4.62 0.23 -1.61
CA ARG A 105 -4.53 0.13 -3.07
C ARG A 105 -3.14 -0.29 -3.50
N LEU A 106 -2.08 0.24 -2.88
CA LEU A 106 -0.71 -0.17 -3.17
C LEU A 106 -0.51 -1.68 -2.93
N LEU A 107 -1.01 -2.20 -1.81
CA LEU A 107 -0.90 -3.62 -1.48
C LEU A 107 -1.69 -4.51 -2.45
N GLN A 108 -2.91 -4.12 -2.81
CA GLN A 108 -3.74 -4.90 -3.73
C GLN A 108 -3.26 -4.82 -5.17
N GLU A 109 -3.04 -3.61 -5.69
CA GLU A 109 -2.80 -3.35 -7.11
C GLU A 109 -1.34 -3.55 -7.50
N ALA A 110 -0.39 -3.06 -6.69
CA ALA A 110 1.03 -3.17 -7.02
C ALA A 110 1.66 -4.48 -6.50
N TYR A 111 1.15 -5.04 -5.40
CA TYR A 111 1.74 -6.22 -4.76
C TYR A 111 0.83 -7.46 -4.74
N GLY A 112 -0.39 -7.39 -5.29
CA GLY A 112 -1.28 -8.54 -5.40
C GLY A 112 -1.72 -9.13 -4.07
N VAL A 113 -1.71 -8.34 -2.99
CA VAL A 113 -2.08 -8.80 -1.65
C VAL A 113 -3.59 -8.87 -1.51
N ALA A 114 -4.09 -10.03 -1.08
CA ALA A 114 -5.51 -10.23 -0.81
C ALA A 114 -5.94 -9.50 0.48
N LEU A 115 -6.74 -8.44 0.33
CA LEU A 115 -7.25 -7.60 1.41
C LEU A 115 -8.75 -7.30 1.20
N PRO A 116 -9.53 -7.12 2.28
CA PRO A 116 -10.96 -6.80 2.20
C PRO A 116 -11.24 -5.31 1.86
N GLY A 117 -10.27 -4.59 1.29
CA GLY A 117 -10.38 -3.15 0.98
C GLY A 117 -10.17 -2.21 2.17
N ARG A 118 -9.84 -2.75 3.35
CA ARG A 118 -9.47 -1.97 4.55
C ARG A 118 -8.49 -2.75 5.44
N LEU A 119 -7.69 -2.02 6.20
CA LEU A 119 -6.68 -2.53 7.15
C LEU A 119 -7.25 -2.81 8.54
N TRP A 120 -8.29 -2.07 8.94
CA TRP A 120 -8.97 -2.20 10.23
C TRP A 120 -10.47 -1.93 10.08
N PRO A 121 -11.28 -2.31 11.07
CA PRO A 121 -12.72 -2.20 10.98
C PRO A 121 -13.31 -0.79 10.97
#